data_AF-A0A356AVQ1-F1
#
_entry.id   AF-A0A356AVQ1-F1
#
_cell.length_a   1.000
_cell.length_b   1.000
_cell.length_c   1.000
_cell.angle_alpha   90.00
_cell.angle_beta   90.00
_cell.angle_gamma   90.00
#
_symmetry.space_group_name_H-M   'P 1'
#
loop_
_entity.id
_entity.type
_entity.pdbx_description
1 polymer ?
#
loop_
_entity_poly.entity_id
_entity_poly.type
_entity_poly.pdbx_seq_one_letter_code
_entity_poly.pdbx_strand_id
1 'polypeptide(L)'
;MINRELYMSRIRPFIGNDLIKVLTGFRRSGKSVMLDLIKQELVASGVKEDQLISINFENMSNAHLCYAEALHKEVIQRVKSI
;
A
#
# COMPACT_ATOMS: atom_id res chain seq x y z
N MET A 1 -13.73 10.59 2.29
CA MET A 1 -12.65 10.69 1.26
C MET A 1 -13.34 10.79 -0.10
N ILE A 2 -12.92 11.69 -0.99
CA ILE A 2 -13.57 11.82 -2.32
C ILE A 2 -13.03 10.71 -3.24
N ASN A 3 -13.93 9.99 -3.92
CA ASN A 3 -13.54 8.97 -4.87
C ASN A 3 -12.88 9.62 -6.12
N ARG A 4 -11.71 9.12 -6.50
CA ARG A 4 -10.86 9.65 -7.58
C ARG A 4 -10.97 8.78 -8.83
N GLU A 5 -12.19 8.65 -9.35
CA GLU A 5 -12.56 7.67 -10.38
C GLU A 5 -11.67 7.70 -11.64
N LEU A 6 -11.28 8.90 -12.11
CA LEU A 6 -10.35 9.06 -13.24
C LEU A 6 -9.00 8.35 -13.00
N TYR A 7 -8.49 8.36 -11.78
CA TYR A 7 -7.24 7.70 -11.43
C TYR A 7 -7.46 6.23 -11.10
N MET A 8 -8.53 5.90 -10.36
CA MET A 8 -8.86 4.52 -9.97
C MET A 8 -9.12 3.61 -11.17
N SER A 9 -9.86 4.10 -12.18
CA SER A 9 -10.12 3.37 -13.42
C SER A 9 -8.85 2.96 -14.17
N ARG A 10 -7.75 3.71 -14.03
CA ARG A 10 -6.44 3.35 -14.61
C ARG A 10 -5.68 2.32 -13.78
N ILE A 11 -5.99 2.17 -12.49
CA ILE A 11 -5.29 1.27 -11.56
C ILE A 11 -5.96 -0.10 -11.51
N ARG A 12 -7.30 -0.14 -11.52
CA ARG A 12 -8.10 -1.38 -11.44
C ARG A 12 -7.65 -2.52 -12.36
N PRO A 13 -7.33 -2.29 -13.65
CA PRO A 13 -6.90 -3.38 -14.54
C PRO A 13 -5.61 -4.08 -14.10
N PHE A 14 -4.84 -3.47 -13.21
CA PHE A 14 -3.58 -4.00 -12.70
C PHE A 14 -3.70 -4.63 -11.31
N ILE A 15 -4.85 -4.50 -10.63
CA ILE A 15 -5.10 -5.13 -9.33
C ILE A 15 -5.18 -6.66 -9.51
N GLY A 16 -4.58 -7.41 -8.58
CA GLY A 16 -4.59 -8.88 -8.61
C GLY A 16 -3.54 -9.53 -9.52
N ASN A 17 -2.77 -8.74 -10.28
CA ASN A 17 -1.68 -9.23 -11.12
C ASN A 17 -0.33 -9.17 -10.37
N ASP A 18 0.62 -10.05 -10.71
CA ASP A 18 1.97 -10.14 -10.09
C ASP A 18 2.91 -8.96 -10.39
N LEU A 19 2.42 -7.91 -11.04
CA LEU A 19 3.20 -6.70 -11.34
C LEU A 19 3.40 -5.85 -10.09
N ILE A 20 4.57 -5.23 -9.95
CA ILE A 20 4.83 -4.19 -8.95
C ILE A 20 4.32 -2.84 -9.47
N LYS A 21 3.54 -2.13 -8.67
CA LYS A 21 2.96 -0.83 -9.03
C LYS A 21 3.65 0.26 -8.23
N VAL A 22 4.19 1.26 -8.92
CA VAL A 22 4.90 2.40 -8.30
C VAL A 22 4.14 3.69 -8.62
N LEU A 23 3.67 4.38 -7.59
CA LEU A 23 3.05 5.71 -7.70
C LEU A 23 4.12 6.78 -7.51
N THR A 24 4.43 7.54 -8.55
CA THR A 24 5.43 8.62 -8.51
C THR A 24 4.77 10.01 -8.53
N GLY A 25 5.54 11.05 -8.21
CA GLY A 25 5.10 12.45 -8.26
C GLY A 25 5.56 13.28 -7.07
N PHE A 26 5.31 14.60 -7.12
CA PHE A 26 5.78 15.56 -6.11
C PHE A 26 5.22 15.32 -4.70
N ARG A 27 5.96 15.75 -3.67
CA ARG A 27 5.46 15.76 -2.28
C ARG A 27 4.12 16.53 -2.21
N ARG A 28 3.16 16.01 -1.44
CA ARG A 28 1.77 16.53 -1.32
C ARG A 28 0.90 16.41 -2.59
N SER A 29 1.29 15.66 -3.61
CA SER A 29 0.43 15.38 -4.78
C SER A 29 -0.73 14.41 -4.52
N GLY A 30 -0.88 13.89 -3.29
CA GLY A 30 -1.95 12.96 -2.91
C GLY A 30 -1.66 11.48 -3.14
N LYS A 31 -0.39 11.07 -3.26
CA LYS A 31 -0.02 9.65 -3.44
C LYS A 31 -0.46 8.75 -2.28
N SER A 32 -0.23 9.16 -1.03
CA SER A 32 -0.67 8.38 0.15
C SER A 32 -2.19 8.25 0.18
N VAL A 33 -2.90 9.33 -0.18
CA VAL A 33 -4.36 9.34 -0.34
C VAL A 33 -4.81 8.36 -1.44
N MET A 34 -4.08 8.26 -2.56
CA MET A 34 -4.38 7.25 -3.58
C MET A 34 -4.15 5.81 -3.08
N LEU A 35 -3.08 5.55 -2.33
CA LEU A 35 -2.83 4.24 -1.72
C LEU A 35 -3.96 3.83 -0.76
N ASP A 36 -4.44 4.76 0.06
CA ASP A 36 -5.56 4.54 0.97
C ASP A 36 -6.88 4.24 0.23
N LEU A 37 -7.15 4.92 -0.89
CA LEU A 37 -8.32 4.61 -1.74
C LEU A 37 -8.22 3.20 -2.36
N ILE A 38 -7.05 2.80 -2.83
CA ILE A 38 -6.80 1.45 -3.34
C ILE A 38 -7.03 0.42 -2.22
N LYS A 39 -6.54 0.70 -1.01
CA LYS A 39 -6.77 -0.15 0.16
C LYS A 39 -8.28 -0.34 0.41
N GLN A 40 -9.05 0.74 0.40
CA GLN A 40 -10.51 0.69 0.58
C GLN A 40 -11.20 -0.13 -0.51
N GLU A 41 -10.78 0.01 -1.77
CA GLU A 41 -11.33 -0.77 -2.88
C GLU A 41 -11.03 -2.26 -2.77
N LEU A 42 -9.83 -2.63 -2.31
CA LEU A 42 -9.45 -4.02 -2.04
C LEU A 42 -10.31 -4.62 -0.92
N VAL A 43 -10.52 -3.88 0.17
CA VAL A 43 -11.40 -4.31 1.28
C VAL A 43 -12.84 -4.47 0.79
N ALA A 44 -13.35 -3.51 0.01
CA ALA A 44 -14.69 -3.59 -0.58
C ALA A 44 -14.84 -4.78 -1.55
N SER A 45 -13.74 -5.23 -2.16
CA SER A 45 -13.68 -6.41 -3.03
C SER A 45 -13.50 -7.73 -2.28
N GLY A 46 -13.48 -7.71 -0.93
CA GLY A 46 -13.42 -8.88 -0.08
C GLY A 46 -12.03 -9.26 0.46
N VAL A 47 -10.99 -8.45 0.18
CA VAL A 47 -9.67 -8.64 0.81
C VAL A 47 -9.76 -8.26 2.28
N LYS A 48 -9.28 -9.12 3.18
CA LYS A 48 -9.33 -8.83 4.61
C LYS A 48 -8.31 -7.76 4.98
N GLU A 49 -8.62 -6.93 5.97
CA GLU A 49 -7.71 -5.84 6.39
C GLU A 49 -6.38 -6.35 6.97
N ASP A 50 -6.39 -7.52 7.61
CA ASP A 50 -5.19 -8.19 8.14
C ASP A 50 -4.20 -8.55 7.02
N GLN A 51 -4.68 -8.83 5.81
CA GLN A 51 -3.88 -9.10 4.62
C GLN A 51 -3.19 -7.85 4.03
N LEU A 52 -3.52 -6.65 4.51
CA LEU A 52 -3.04 -5.38 3.94
C LEU A 52 -1.91 -4.79 4.78
N ILE A 53 -0.66 -5.07 4.39
CA ILE A 53 0.53 -4.52 5.04
C ILE A 53 0.84 -3.12 4.52
N SER A 54 0.77 -2.12 5.39
CA SER A 54 1.19 -0.75 5.10
C SER A 54 2.34 -0.31 6.01
N ILE A 55 3.36 0.32 5.44
CA ILE A 55 4.53 0.83 6.15
C ILE A 55 4.80 2.26 5.68
N ASN A 56 4.75 3.21 6.61
CA ASN A 56 5.09 4.61 6.35
C ASN A 56 6.56 4.87 6.70
N PHE A 57 7.43 4.91 5.69
CA PHE A 57 8.86 5.20 5.86
C PHE A 57 9.18 6.66 6.19
N GLU A 58 8.21 7.58 6.12
CA GLU A 58 8.39 8.96 6.62
C GLU A 58 8.25 9.05 8.15
N ASN A 59 7.68 8.03 8.80
CA ASN A 59 7.59 7.97 10.26
C ASN A 59 8.92 7.48 10.85
N MET A 60 9.54 8.28 11.72
CA MET A 60 10.81 7.96 12.37
C MET A 60 10.79 6.62 13.13
N SER A 61 9.63 6.22 13.66
CA SER A 61 9.47 4.93 14.33
C SER A 61 9.79 3.74 13.42
N ASN A 62 9.65 3.93 12.10
CA ASN A 62 9.92 2.93 11.07
C ASN A 62 11.31 3.08 10.43
N ALA A 63 12.17 4.00 10.89
CA ALA A 63 13.47 4.25 10.27
C ALA A 63 14.37 3.00 10.20
N HIS A 64 14.26 2.12 11.19
CA HIS A 64 14.96 0.83 11.23
C HIS A 64 14.49 -0.16 10.14
N LEU A 65 13.30 0.04 9.55
CA LEU A 65 12.79 -0.76 8.45
C LEU A 65 13.34 -0.33 7.09
N CYS A 66 14.16 0.71 7.01
CA CYS A 66 14.86 1.10 5.78
C CYS A 66 16.01 0.15 5.42
N TYR A 67 16.37 -0.78 6.32
CA TYR A 67 17.38 -1.81 6.09
C TYR A 67 16.73 -3.10 5.58
N ALA A 68 17.30 -3.69 4.53
CA ALA A 68 16.71 -4.84 3.83
C ALA A 68 16.40 -6.03 4.75
N GLU A 69 17.35 -6.41 5.62
CA GLU A 69 17.16 -7.52 6.56
C GLU A 69 16.04 -7.26 7.57
N ALA A 70 15.96 -6.03 8.10
CA ALA A 70 14.94 -5.64 9.05
C ALA A 70 13.55 -5.62 8.41
N LEU A 71 13.43 -5.07 7.19
CA LEU A 71 12.18 -5.07 6.44
C LEU A 71 11.72 -6.49 6.10
N HIS A 72 12.62 -7.34 5.64
CA HIS A 72 12.30 -8.72 5.30
C HIS A 72 11.79 -9.49 6.52
N LYS A 73 12.45 -9.34 7.67
CA LYS A 73 12.03 -9.96 8.93
C LYS A 73 10.64 -9.48 9.36
N GLU A 74 10.39 -8.17 9.31
CA GLU A 74 9.11 -7.57 9.67
C GLU A 74 7.96 -8.08 8.78
N VAL A 75 8.17 -8.11 7.46
CA VAL A 75 7.17 -8.57 6.50
C VAL A 75 6.84 -10.05 6.73
N ILE A 76 7.85 -10.92 6.89
CA ILE A 76 7.61 -12.35 7.19
C ILE A 76 6.84 -12.52 8.50
N GLN A 77 7.17 -11.73 9.53
CA GLN A 77 6.50 -11.82 10.81
C GLN A 77 5.01 -11.45 10.71
N ARG A 78 4.68 -10.40 9.96
CA ARG A 78 3.28 -10.01 9.70
C ARG A 78 2.53 -11.04 8.86
N VAL A 79 3.19 -11.62 7.86
CA VAL A 79 2.57 -12.67 7.03
C VAL A 79 2.20 -13.91 7.86
N LYS A 80 2.99 -14.26 8.88
CA LYS A 80 2.67 -15.40 9.78
C LYS A 80 1.49 -15.15 10.72
N SER A 81 1.13 -13.88 10.96
CA SER A 81 0.01 -13.52 11.85
C SER A 81 -1.34 -13.43 11.14
N ILE A 82 -1.36 -13.65 9.82
CA ILE A 82 -2.54 -13.67 8.94
C ILE A 82 -2.95 -15.13 8.72
#